data_AF-A0A0R3FTI1-F1
#
_entry.id   AF-A0A0R3FTI1-F1
#
_cell.length_a   1.000
_cell.length_b   1.000
_cell.length_c   1.000
_cell.angle_alpha   90.00
_cell.angle_beta   90.00
_cell.angle_gamma   90.00
#
_symmetry.space_group_name_H-M   'P 1'
#
loop_
_entity.id
_entity.type
_entity.pdbx_description
1 polymer ?
#
loop_
_entity_poly.entity_id
_entity_poly.type
_entity_poly.pdbx_seq_one_letter_code
_entity_poly.pdbx_strand_id
1 'polypeptide(L)'
;MDVVAALTVLPAALALACACTGGDSTVSKTPTNTIASPSPTPSSPGTAGPTSKPKPPPSTNDDCTVNLKDPAIAAAIALLPPGPDSAATWNPVPVAGNYNKCAPLSAIIVTTGNGATHAADSATRAVFFHLGGVISHGVPDTYGYNAIDLSASTLDTVVLNFSNGIPGLESVVSFRWNGSGVEKVQQAGQ
;
A
#
# COMPACT_ATOMS: atom_id res chain seq x y z
N MET A 1 -24.43 -13.06 47.16
CA MET A 1 -23.34 -12.50 47.98
C MET A 1 -23.04 -11.12 47.45
N ASP A 2 -23.77 -10.16 48.01
CA ASP A 2 -23.60 -8.72 47.91
C ASP A 2 -22.22 -8.27 48.40
N VAL A 3 -21.71 -7.13 47.88
CA VAL A 3 -21.51 -5.86 48.61
C VAL A 3 -20.64 -4.88 47.78
N VAL A 4 -21.31 -3.83 47.29
CA VAL A 4 -21.01 -2.38 47.37
C VAL A 4 -19.56 -1.87 47.33
N ALA A 5 -19.26 -0.96 46.38
CA ALA A 5 -18.59 0.31 46.66
C ALA A 5 -18.86 1.34 45.54
N ALA A 6 -19.38 2.50 45.94
CA ALA A 6 -19.78 3.61 45.09
C ALA A 6 -18.75 4.75 45.15
N LEU A 7 -18.84 5.62 44.12
CA LEU A 7 -18.62 7.07 44.14
C LEU A 7 -17.18 7.62 44.17
N THR A 8 -16.79 8.33 43.12
CA THR A 8 -16.38 9.76 43.18
C THR A 8 -16.45 10.40 41.79
N VAL A 9 -17.20 11.50 41.68
CA VAL A 9 -17.23 12.46 40.56
C VAL A 9 -16.31 13.63 40.91
N LEU A 10 -15.53 14.15 39.96
CA LEU A 10 -15.09 15.55 39.96
C LEU A 10 -14.74 16.02 38.52
N PRO A 11 -15.27 17.17 38.04
CA PRO A 11 -14.89 17.77 36.76
C PRO A 11 -13.80 18.84 36.95
N ALA A 12 -12.92 19.01 35.96
CA ALA A 12 -12.07 20.20 35.85
C ALA A 12 -12.17 20.76 34.42
N ALA A 13 -12.83 21.91 34.32
CA ALA A 13 -12.86 22.75 33.14
C ALA A 13 -11.62 23.67 33.16
N LEU A 14 -10.96 23.82 32.01
CA LEU A 14 -10.12 24.99 31.70
C LEU A 14 -10.39 25.41 30.26
N ALA A 15 -10.66 26.70 30.07
CA ALA A 15 -11.04 27.34 28.82
C ALA A 15 -9.91 28.23 28.27
N LEU A 16 -10.13 28.73 27.03
CA LEU A 16 -9.38 29.73 26.23
C LEU A 16 -8.18 29.17 25.42
N ALA A 17 -7.97 29.48 24.14
CA ALA A 17 -8.42 30.61 23.32
C ALA A 17 -8.49 30.29 21.81
N CYS A 18 -9.31 31.08 21.09
CA CYS A 18 -9.32 31.21 19.64
C CYS A 18 -8.05 31.91 19.11
N ALA A 19 -7.58 31.50 17.92
CA ALA A 19 -7.16 32.42 16.87
C ALA A 19 -7.13 31.70 15.51
N CYS A 20 -8.09 32.06 14.66
CA CYS A 20 -8.07 31.80 13.22
C CYS A 20 -7.02 32.68 12.55
N THR A 21 -6.30 32.18 11.55
CA THR A 21 -6.05 32.80 10.23
C THR A 21 -5.45 31.68 9.37
N GLY A 22 -5.96 31.30 8.20
CA GLY A 22 -6.42 32.15 7.11
C GLY A 22 -5.31 32.22 6.06
N GLY A 23 -4.98 31.09 5.42
CA GLY A 23 -3.95 30.98 4.39
C GLY A 23 -4.56 30.87 3.00
N ASP A 24 -5.38 31.84 2.59
CA ASP A 24 -5.83 31.97 1.20
C ASP A 24 -4.79 32.83 0.45
N SER A 25 -3.90 32.17 -0.29
CA SER A 25 -2.94 32.87 -1.15
C SER A 25 -3.54 33.00 -2.54
N THR A 26 -4.31 34.07 -2.73
CA THR A 26 -4.64 34.60 -4.05
C THR A 26 -3.37 35.09 -4.74
N VAL A 27 -2.84 34.33 -5.70
CA VAL A 27 -1.99 34.92 -6.74
C VAL A 27 -2.88 35.27 -7.92
N SER A 28 -3.44 36.47 -7.87
CA SER A 28 -3.92 37.16 -9.08
C SER A 28 -2.73 37.48 -9.97
N LYS A 29 -2.75 37.03 -11.23
CA LYS A 29 -2.22 37.82 -12.35
C LYS A 29 -2.64 37.26 -13.70
N THR A 30 -3.60 37.97 -14.31
CA THR A 30 -3.77 38.07 -15.77
C THR A 30 -4.36 39.46 -16.03
N PRO A 31 -4.13 40.17 -17.17
CA PRO A 31 -3.14 40.01 -18.24
C PRO A 31 -2.28 41.28 -18.43
N THR A 32 -1.19 41.19 -19.19
CA THR A 32 -0.80 42.30 -20.07
C THR A 32 -0.25 41.71 -21.36
N ASN A 33 -0.96 42.02 -22.43
CA ASN A 33 -0.63 41.78 -23.82
C ASN A 33 0.24 42.96 -24.30
N THR A 34 1.40 42.71 -24.91
CA THR A 34 1.93 43.51 -26.03
C THR A 34 3.05 42.73 -26.74
N ILE A 35 2.87 42.63 -28.06
CA ILE A 35 3.73 42.03 -29.08
C ILE A 35 4.94 42.92 -29.43
N ALA A 36 6.11 42.32 -29.68
CA ALA A 36 7.08 42.75 -30.72
C ALA A 36 8.16 41.65 -30.97
N SER A 37 8.48 41.44 -32.24
CA SER A 37 9.43 40.48 -32.87
C SER A 37 10.62 41.30 -33.48
N PRO A 38 11.65 40.73 -34.18
CA PRO A 38 12.66 39.69 -33.85
C PRO A 38 14.15 40.17 -33.98
N SER A 39 15.09 39.24 -33.65
CA SER A 39 16.51 39.10 -34.10
C SER A 39 17.63 39.96 -33.46
N PRO A 40 18.94 39.57 -33.55
CA PRO A 40 19.58 38.25 -33.76
C PRO A 40 20.59 37.85 -32.64
N THR A 41 21.10 36.62 -32.73
CA THR A 41 22.14 36.00 -31.86
C THR A 41 23.53 36.65 -31.98
N PRO A 42 24.37 36.49 -30.95
CA PRO A 42 25.63 35.76 -31.16
C PRO A 42 25.90 34.65 -30.11
N SER A 43 26.54 33.61 -30.61
CA SER A 43 26.87 32.32 -30.00
C SER A 43 27.82 32.44 -28.80
N SER A 44 27.56 31.66 -27.75
CA SER A 44 28.53 31.38 -26.67
C SER A 44 28.89 29.87 -26.66
N PRO A 45 30.15 29.49 -26.40
CA PRO A 45 30.63 28.10 -26.55
C PRO A 45 29.97 27.13 -25.56
N GLY A 46 29.60 25.96 -26.08
CA GLY A 46 28.84 24.94 -25.37
C GLY A 46 29.55 24.35 -24.16
N THR A 47 28.80 24.26 -23.05
CA THR A 47 29.08 23.30 -21.98
C THR A 47 28.19 22.08 -22.20
N ALA A 48 28.79 20.89 -22.08
CA ALA A 48 28.17 19.61 -22.37
C ALA A 48 26.89 19.40 -21.55
N GLY A 49 25.80 19.05 -22.23
CA GLY A 49 24.53 18.74 -21.59
C GLY A 49 24.60 17.42 -20.79
N PRO A 50 23.82 17.29 -19.69
CA PRO A 50 23.64 16.00 -19.05
C PRO A 50 22.91 15.06 -20.01
N THR A 51 23.48 13.88 -20.20
CA THR A 51 22.94 12.76 -20.97
C THR A 51 21.48 12.49 -20.59
N SER A 52 20.56 12.66 -21.54
CA SER A 52 19.16 12.24 -21.42
C SER A 52 19.10 10.75 -21.07
N LYS A 53 18.61 10.44 -19.87
CA LYS A 53 18.24 9.09 -19.47
C LYS A 53 17.21 8.56 -20.49
N PRO A 54 17.33 7.32 -21.00
CA PRO A 54 16.36 6.77 -21.94
C PRO A 54 14.95 6.87 -21.36
N LYS A 55 14.04 7.46 -22.14
CA LYS A 55 12.61 7.53 -21.83
C LYS A 55 12.11 6.09 -21.61
N PRO A 56 11.43 5.78 -20.49
CA PRO A 56 10.81 4.48 -20.31
C PRO A 56 9.89 4.17 -21.50
N PRO A 57 9.88 2.94 -22.02
CA PRO A 57 8.96 2.56 -23.09
C PRO A 57 7.51 2.84 -22.65
N PRO A 58 6.61 3.21 -23.58
CA PRO A 58 5.21 3.39 -23.27
C PRO A 58 4.64 2.08 -22.72
N SER A 59 4.04 2.12 -21.54
CA SER A 59 3.36 0.98 -20.93
C SER A 59 2.22 0.54 -21.84
N THR A 60 2.29 -0.66 -22.39
CA THR A 60 1.18 -1.28 -23.13
C THR A 60 0.15 -1.79 -22.13
N ASN A 61 -1.14 -1.88 -22.46
CA ASN A 61 -2.15 -2.37 -21.50
C ASN A 61 -1.85 -3.81 -20.98
N ASP A 62 -1.04 -4.60 -21.68
CA ASP A 62 -0.55 -5.90 -21.22
C ASP A 62 0.29 -5.83 -19.94
N ASP A 63 0.90 -4.68 -19.68
CA ASP A 63 1.63 -4.39 -18.45
C ASP A 63 0.68 -4.32 -17.23
N CYS A 64 -0.63 -4.14 -17.43
CA CYS A 64 -1.65 -4.10 -16.37
C CYS A 64 -2.26 -5.48 -16.07
N THR A 65 -1.61 -6.56 -16.46
CA THR A 65 -2.04 -7.93 -16.10
C THR A 65 -1.45 -8.36 -14.76
N VAL A 66 -2.04 -9.38 -14.14
CA VAL A 66 -1.49 -9.95 -12.91
C VAL A 66 -0.14 -10.61 -13.21
N ASN A 67 0.92 -10.19 -12.50
CA ASN A 67 2.26 -10.69 -12.72
C ASN A 67 3.02 -10.90 -11.40
N LEU A 68 3.04 -12.13 -10.90
CA LEU A 68 3.76 -12.48 -9.67
C LEU A 68 5.29 -12.57 -9.83
N LYS A 69 5.81 -12.34 -11.04
CA LYS A 69 7.25 -12.30 -11.36
C LYS A 69 7.77 -10.88 -11.54
N ASP A 70 6.95 -9.87 -11.28
CA ASP A 70 7.37 -8.47 -11.38
C ASP A 70 8.50 -8.18 -10.36
N PRO A 71 9.62 -7.56 -10.77
CA PRO A 71 10.72 -7.27 -9.86
C PRO A 71 10.34 -6.33 -8.70
N ALA A 72 9.26 -5.55 -8.83
CA ALA A 72 8.73 -4.74 -7.74
C ALA A 72 8.32 -5.58 -6.52
N ILE A 73 7.90 -6.83 -6.73
CA ILE A 73 7.56 -7.77 -5.65
C ILE A 73 8.81 -8.08 -4.82
N ALA A 74 9.89 -8.51 -5.44
CA ALA A 74 11.13 -8.83 -4.73
C ALA A 74 11.69 -7.61 -3.98
N ALA A 75 11.60 -6.42 -4.60
CA ALA A 75 11.99 -5.16 -3.96
C ALA A 75 11.12 -4.84 -2.73
N ALA A 76 9.81 -5.07 -2.81
CA ALA A 76 8.90 -4.87 -1.69
C ALA A 76 9.18 -5.85 -0.54
N ILE A 77 9.48 -7.11 -0.86
CA ILE A 77 9.81 -8.14 0.15
C ILE A 77 11.11 -7.79 0.88
N ALA A 78 12.10 -7.24 0.18
CA ALA A 78 13.36 -6.80 0.78
C ALA A 78 13.22 -5.62 1.75
N LEU A 79 12.11 -4.87 1.68
CA LEU A 79 11.80 -3.76 2.59
C LEU A 79 11.05 -4.21 3.84
N LEU A 80 10.64 -5.47 3.93
CA LEU A 80 9.89 -5.97 5.07
C LEU A 80 10.77 -6.04 6.32
N PRO A 81 10.22 -5.71 7.50
CA PRO A 81 10.88 -6.06 8.75
C PRO A 81 11.04 -7.58 8.86
N PRO A 82 11.97 -8.07 9.70
CA PRO A 82 12.09 -9.49 10.01
C PRO A 82 10.73 -10.12 10.38
N GLY A 83 10.57 -11.41 10.10
CA GLY A 83 9.40 -12.17 10.51
C GLY A 83 9.15 -12.08 12.02
N PRO A 84 7.93 -12.41 12.48
CA PRO A 84 7.56 -12.36 13.90
C PRO A 84 8.51 -13.22 14.76
N ASP A 85 9.01 -14.32 14.20
CA ASP A 85 10.11 -15.09 14.74
C ASP A 85 11.42 -14.43 14.28
N SER A 86 12.08 -13.67 15.16
CA SER A 86 13.08 -12.64 14.82
C SER A 86 14.33 -13.07 14.01
N ALA A 87 14.43 -14.35 13.61
CA ALA A 87 15.49 -14.90 12.75
C ALA A 87 15.00 -15.28 11.34
N ALA A 88 13.69 -15.24 11.08
CA ALA A 88 13.10 -15.76 9.86
C ALA A 88 13.14 -14.72 8.73
N THR A 89 13.84 -15.06 7.64
CA THR A 89 13.89 -14.25 6.42
C THR A 89 12.67 -14.56 5.55
N TRP A 90 12.04 -13.53 5.00
CA TRP A 90 10.94 -13.69 4.06
C TRP A 90 11.40 -14.34 2.75
N ASN A 91 10.66 -15.34 2.28
CA ASN A 91 10.88 -15.92 0.96
C ASN A 91 10.58 -14.86 -0.12
N PRO A 92 11.52 -14.58 -1.05
CA PRO A 92 11.33 -13.59 -2.11
C PRO A 92 10.30 -14.03 -3.17
N VAL A 93 9.92 -15.30 -3.18
CA VAL A 93 8.87 -15.83 -4.07
C VAL A 93 7.55 -15.86 -3.30
N PRO A 94 6.52 -15.12 -3.73
CA PRO A 94 5.22 -15.15 -3.08
C PRO A 94 4.54 -16.51 -3.28
N VAL A 95 3.80 -16.95 -2.27
CA VAL A 95 3.04 -18.21 -2.30
C VAL A 95 1.66 -18.05 -2.95
N ALA A 96 1.14 -16.82 -2.93
CA ALA A 96 -0.10 -16.42 -3.60
C ALA A 96 -0.04 -14.92 -3.89
N GLY A 97 -0.90 -14.43 -4.79
CA GLY A 97 -1.00 -13.01 -5.06
C GLY A 97 -1.91 -12.67 -6.24
N ASN A 98 -2.30 -11.40 -6.32
CA ASN A 98 -2.96 -10.79 -7.46
C ASN A 98 -2.25 -9.49 -7.91
N TYR A 99 -0.94 -9.39 -7.65
CA TYR A 99 -0.14 -8.20 -7.96
C TYR A 99 -0.40 -7.70 -9.39
N ASN A 100 -0.83 -6.45 -9.47
CA ASN A 100 -1.10 -5.74 -10.71
C ASN A 100 -0.67 -4.28 -10.53
N LYS A 101 0.28 -3.83 -11.35
CA LYS A 101 0.82 -2.47 -11.22
C LYS A 101 -0.14 -1.35 -11.61
N CYS A 102 -1.29 -1.67 -12.19
CA CYS A 102 -2.33 -0.70 -12.54
C CYS A 102 -3.54 -0.77 -11.61
N ALA A 103 -3.60 -1.74 -10.70
CA ALA A 103 -4.71 -1.88 -9.77
C ALA A 103 -4.57 -0.87 -8.61
N PRO A 104 -5.66 -0.18 -8.23
CA PRO A 104 -5.70 0.61 -6.99
C PRO A 104 -5.32 -0.21 -5.75
N LEU A 105 -5.63 -1.50 -5.70
CA LEU A 105 -5.16 -2.37 -4.65
C LEU A 105 -4.84 -3.75 -5.22
N SER A 106 -3.63 -4.22 -4.94
CA SER A 106 -3.26 -5.62 -5.13
C SER A 106 -2.40 -6.11 -3.97
N ALA A 107 -2.23 -7.41 -3.85
CA ALA A 107 -1.45 -8.00 -2.79
C ALA A 107 -0.71 -9.25 -3.24
N ILE A 108 0.30 -9.60 -2.44
CA ILE A 108 0.95 -10.91 -2.44
C ILE A 108 0.93 -11.46 -1.02
N ILE A 109 1.06 -12.77 -0.88
CA ILE A 109 1.31 -13.44 0.38
C ILE A 109 2.73 -13.98 0.34
N VAL A 110 3.51 -13.60 1.35
CA VAL A 110 4.86 -14.13 1.59
C VAL A 110 4.86 -15.04 2.79
N THR A 111 5.83 -15.95 2.83
CA THR A 111 6.05 -16.86 3.94
C THR A 111 7.51 -16.83 4.38
N THR A 112 7.77 -17.16 5.64
CA THR A 112 9.12 -17.43 6.14
C THR A 112 9.60 -18.85 5.82
N GLY A 113 8.71 -19.74 5.41
CA GLY A 113 9.03 -21.11 5.03
C GLY A 113 9.71 -21.23 3.67
N ASN A 114 10.28 -22.41 3.41
CA ASN A 114 10.84 -22.76 2.10
C ASN A 114 9.75 -23.29 1.16
N GLY A 115 9.43 -22.52 0.12
CA GLY A 115 8.48 -22.94 -0.94
C GLY A 115 7.03 -22.52 -0.69
N ALA A 116 6.12 -23.03 -1.55
CA ALA A 116 4.69 -22.69 -1.54
C ALA A 116 3.87 -23.50 -0.53
N THR A 117 4.49 -24.41 0.21
CA THR A 117 3.82 -25.25 1.20
C THR A 117 3.84 -24.55 2.55
N HIS A 118 2.65 -24.23 3.06
CA HIS A 118 2.47 -23.73 4.42
C HIS A 118 2.80 -24.83 5.42
N ALA A 119 4.04 -24.85 5.92
CA ALA A 119 4.40 -25.64 7.09
C ALA A 119 3.83 -24.98 8.35
N ALA A 120 3.45 -25.78 9.35
CA ALA A 120 2.83 -25.29 10.58
C ALA A 120 3.66 -24.21 11.31
N ASP A 121 4.98 -24.21 11.12
CA ASP A 121 5.92 -23.27 11.74
C ASP A 121 6.30 -22.08 10.85
N SER A 122 5.64 -21.89 9.70
CA SER A 122 5.92 -20.78 8.79
C SER A 122 4.94 -19.64 8.99
N ALA A 123 5.45 -18.47 9.39
CA ALA A 123 4.66 -17.25 9.41
C ALA A 123 4.33 -16.81 7.97
N THR A 124 3.11 -16.34 7.75
CA THR A 124 2.67 -15.74 6.50
C THR A 124 2.35 -14.26 6.70
N ARG A 125 2.50 -13.44 5.66
CA ARG A 125 2.09 -12.04 5.70
C ARG A 125 1.59 -11.60 4.33
N ALA A 126 0.51 -10.81 4.31
CA ALA A 126 0.09 -10.14 3.09
C ALA A 126 0.81 -8.78 2.93
N VAL A 127 1.38 -8.55 1.75
CA VAL A 127 1.99 -7.27 1.36
C VAL A 127 1.09 -6.64 0.31
N PHE A 128 0.64 -5.41 0.56
CA PHE A 128 -0.24 -4.69 -0.35
C PHE A 128 0.53 -3.70 -1.22
N PHE A 129 -0.03 -3.45 -2.40
CA PHE A 129 0.47 -2.54 -3.40
C PHE A 129 -0.65 -1.63 -3.89
N HIS A 130 -0.33 -0.35 -4.08
CA HIS A 130 -1.17 0.63 -4.74
C HIS A 130 -0.48 1.06 -6.03
N LEU A 131 -1.10 0.80 -7.18
CA LEU A 131 -0.54 1.16 -8.50
C LEU A 131 0.92 0.66 -8.67
N GLY A 132 1.18 -0.58 -8.24
CA GLY A 132 2.49 -1.24 -8.31
C GLY A 132 3.50 -0.84 -7.23
N GLY A 133 3.23 0.22 -6.47
CA GLY A 133 4.06 0.63 -5.34
C GLY A 133 3.66 -0.09 -4.05
N VAL A 134 4.64 -0.57 -3.28
CA VAL A 134 4.38 -1.18 -1.96
C VAL A 134 3.77 -0.15 -1.00
N ILE A 135 2.76 -0.56 -0.24
CA ILE A 135 2.14 0.25 0.81
C ILE A 135 2.87 -0.08 2.13
N SER A 136 3.72 0.83 2.59
CA SER A 136 4.53 0.64 3.80
C SER A 136 3.87 1.13 5.10
N HIS A 137 2.80 1.91 5.01
CA HIS A 137 2.09 2.51 6.15
C HIS A 137 0.57 2.42 5.96
N GLY A 138 -0.18 2.52 7.06
CA GLY A 138 -1.65 2.47 6.99
C GLY A 138 -2.17 1.12 6.50
N VAL A 139 -1.42 0.05 6.78
CA VAL A 139 -1.80 -1.34 6.50
C VAL A 139 -2.05 -2.03 7.84
N PRO A 140 -3.22 -2.66 8.03
CA PRO A 140 -3.48 -3.46 9.22
C PRO A 140 -2.56 -4.69 9.26
N ASP A 141 -2.46 -5.30 10.43
CA ASP A 141 -1.69 -6.52 10.55
C ASP A 141 -2.38 -7.69 9.81
N THR A 142 -1.61 -8.43 9.00
CA THR A 142 -2.12 -9.43 8.05
C THR A 142 -1.43 -10.79 8.16
N TYR A 143 -0.86 -11.10 9.32
CA TYR A 143 -0.32 -12.44 9.57
C TYR A 143 -1.42 -13.51 9.56
N GLY A 144 -1.03 -14.72 9.17
CA GLY A 144 -1.88 -15.91 9.24
C GLY A 144 -2.72 -16.17 8.00
N TYR A 145 -2.92 -15.21 7.10
CA TYR A 145 -3.59 -15.47 5.82
C TYR A 145 -2.66 -16.17 4.84
N ASN A 146 -3.18 -17.16 4.12
CA ASN A 146 -2.36 -18.08 3.33
C ASN A 146 -2.83 -18.24 1.88
N ALA A 147 -3.98 -17.65 1.52
CA ALA A 147 -4.51 -17.58 0.17
C ALA A 147 -5.19 -16.23 -0.13
N ILE A 148 -5.36 -15.91 -1.42
CA ILE A 148 -6.18 -14.80 -1.90
C ILE A 148 -7.36 -15.40 -2.67
N ASP A 149 -8.59 -15.00 -2.33
CA ASP A 149 -9.77 -15.34 -3.12
C ASP A 149 -9.84 -14.42 -4.33
N LEU A 150 -9.34 -14.92 -5.47
CA LEU A 150 -9.33 -14.19 -6.74
C LEU A 150 -10.74 -13.98 -7.32
N SER A 151 -11.73 -14.79 -6.91
CA SER A 151 -13.10 -14.68 -7.41
C SER A 151 -13.87 -13.58 -6.68
N ALA A 152 -13.53 -13.35 -5.40
CA ALA A 152 -14.11 -12.28 -4.59
C ALA A 152 -13.30 -10.97 -4.63
N SER A 153 -12.07 -10.99 -5.13
CA SER A 153 -11.22 -9.80 -5.26
C SER A 153 -11.55 -9.00 -6.53
N THR A 154 -11.41 -7.66 -6.43
CA THR A 154 -11.55 -6.72 -7.55
C THR A 154 -10.23 -5.97 -7.76
N LEU A 155 -10.24 -4.87 -8.53
CA LEU A 155 -9.05 -4.02 -8.71
C LEU A 155 -8.76 -3.13 -7.49
N ASP A 156 -9.75 -2.85 -6.66
CA ASP A 156 -9.63 -1.97 -5.48
C ASP A 156 -9.83 -2.69 -4.15
N THR A 157 -10.29 -3.95 -4.20
CA THR A 157 -10.54 -4.81 -3.05
C THR A 157 -9.78 -6.12 -3.17
N VAL A 158 -9.07 -6.51 -2.10
CA VAL A 158 -8.35 -7.78 -1.98
C VAL A 158 -9.00 -8.60 -0.88
N VAL A 159 -9.33 -9.85 -1.19
CA VAL A 159 -9.93 -10.79 -0.23
C VAL A 159 -8.89 -11.85 0.15
N LEU A 160 -8.48 -11.85 1.42
CA LEU A 160 -7.57 -12.85 1.96
C LEU A 160 -8.36 -13.99 2.60
N ASN A 161 -7.86 -15.22 2.45
CA ASN A 161 -8.38 -16.41 3.10
C ASN A 161 -7.26 -17.07 3.93
N PHE A 162 -7.61 -17.54 5.11
CA PHE A 162 -6.87 -18.55 5.85
C PHE A 162 -7.62 -19.87 5.77
N SER A 163 -6.98 -20.89 5.22
CA SER A 163 -7.49 -22.26 5.21
C SER A 163 -6.41 -23.24 5.67
N ASN A 164 -6.72 -24.08 6.65
CA ASN A 164 -5.86 -25.19 7.07
C ASN A 164 -6.27 -26.53 6.39
N GLY A 165 -7.12 -26.47 5.36
CA GLY A 165 -7.64 -27.64 4.66
C GLY A 165 -8.79 -28.36 5.38
N ILE A 166 -9.25 -27.86 6.54
CA ILE A 166 -10.43 -28.36 7.24
C ILE A 166 -11.66 -27.56 6.76
N PRO A 167 -12.64 -28.21 6.11
CA PRO A 167 -13.83 -27.52 5.63
C PRO A 167 -14.57 -26.83 6.77
N GLY A 168 -14.95 -25.56 6.58
CA GLY A 168 -15.73 -24.78 7.54
C GLY A 168 -14.93 -24.05 8.62
N LEU A 169 -13.60 -24.21 8.66
CA LEU A 169 -12.70 -23.44 9.55
C LEU A 169 -11.91 -22.37 8.80
N GLU A 170 -12.46 -21.88 7.69
CA GLU A 170 -11.82 -20.83 6.90
C GLU A 170 -12.12 -19.45 7.48
N SER A 171 -11.11 -18.58 7.48
CA SER A 171 -11.27 -17.17 7.84
C SER A 171 -11.03 -16.31 6.63
N VAL A 172 -12.05 -15.53 6.25
CA VAL A 172 -12.04 -14.64 5.10
C VAL A 172 -12.08 -13.20 5.57
N VAL A 173 -11.24 -12.36 4.98
CA VAL A 173 -11.25 -10.93 5.26
C VAL A 173 -11.06 -10.14 3.98
N SER A 174 -11.80 -9.05 3.86
CA SER A 174 -11.74 -8.16 2.72
C SER A 174 -11.07 -6.85 3.12
N PHE A 175 -10.13 -6.40 2.30
CA PHE A 175 -9.45 -5.13 2.42
C PHE A 175 -9.72 -4.27 1.19
N ARG A 176 -9.95 -2.97 1.38
CA ARG A 176 -10.11 -2.01 0.27
C ARG A 176 -9.15 -0.84 0.40
N TRP A 177 -8.85 -0.20 -0.73
CA TRP A 177 -8.15 1.09 -0.74
C TRP A 177 -9.14 2.23 -0.48
N ASN A 178 -8.80 3.13 0.45
CA ASN A 178 -9.68 4.22 0.88
C ASN A 178 -9.30 5.60 0.36
N GLY A 179 -8.26 5.68 -0.48
CA GLY A 179 -7.67 6.93 -0.95
C GLY A 179 -6.40 7.34 -0.22
N SER A 180 -6.13 6.81 0.98
CA SER A 180 -4.93 7.10 1.78
C SER A 180 -4.22 5.84 2.30
N GLY A 181 -4.95 4.75 2.50
CA GLY A 181 -4.41 3.50 3.05
C GLY A 181 -5.33 2.32 2.79
N VAL A 182 -4.94 1.18 3.37
CA VAL A 182 -5.71 -0.06 3.29
C VAL A 182 -6.61 -0.15 4.51
N GLU A 183 -7.91 -0.33 4.29
CA GLU A 183 -8.87 -0.55 5.36
C GLU A 183 -9.50 -1.93 5.26
N LYS A 184 -9.79 -2.53 6.41
CA LYS A 184 -10.57 -3.76 6.50
C LYS A 184 -12.05 -3.42 6.40
N VAL A 185 -12.75 -4.06 5.47
CA VAL A 185 -14.17 -3.76 5.19
C VAL A 185 -15.12 -4.85 5.61
N GLN A 186 -14.65 -6.09 5.65
CA GLN A 186 -15.45 -7.22 6.06
C GLN A 186 -14.55 -8.30 6.63
N GLN A 187 -15.01 -8.99 7.67
CA GLN A 187 -14.44 -10.25 8.13
C GLN A 187 -15.57 -11.27 8.26
N ALA A 188 -15.35 -12.47 7.74
CA ALA A 188 -16.19 -13.63 7.94
C ALA A 188 -15.30 -14.78 8.40
N GLY A 189 -15.71 -15.52 9.43
CA GLY A 189 -14.91 -16.61 10.00
C GLY A 189 -14.91 -16.58 11.53
N GLN A 190 -15.08 -17.76 12.11
CA GLN A 190 -15.03 -18.08 13.55
C GLN A 190 -14.24 -19.37 13.70
#